data_AF-A0A7L9UMK6-F1
#
_entry.id   AF-A0A7L9UMK6-F1
#
_cell.length_a   1.000
_cell.length_b   1.000
_cell.length_c   1.000
_cell.angle_alpha   90.00
_cell.angle_beta   90.00
_cell.angle_gamma   90.00
#
_symmetry.space_group_name_H-M   'P 1'
#
loop_
_entity.id
_entity.type
_entity.pdbx_description
1 polymer ?
#
loop_
_entity_poly.entity_id
_entity_poly.type
_entity_poly.pdbx_seq_one_letter_code
_entity_poly.pdbx_strand_id
1 'polypeptide(L)'
;MELTADRAARRTWNRVDANNIQASWKSISRDFLTLFSTIQTKSAETAIDASGMMLAEQGVYITPHALANPNAFAGWAPSGLDIASYFQSPVFAALHAIRTGSSSLEALEYGRNLLVMLTSLAVMDTARQAESLDITSRPKVGYIRVESATCCDRCMILAGKWFRFNEGFLRHPHCHGRHVPCSQSMAKQQGWISDPMEGFKSLSREEQDKRFGTNYAQAIRDGADIYQVVNSKRGMQRVGKGYTALTTSEGTTRYGWASMQYAQQSGRRMKRRLSIDGIYSLTGGDREKTIAALKANGYYVDNDWRGKVPEIRKSMWLHDNTYRQGRVELLTAAEKRVQTAKLRYEAVLEGRNPNDGRMPLTPEIAAQCEREYRRWVTSGGQIFQQ
;
A
#
# COMPACT_ATOMS: atom_id res chain seq x y z
N MET A 1 9.80 -13.01 17.00
CA MET A 1 9.08 -13.91 16.07
C MET A 1 9.88 -14.17 14.81
N GLU A 2 10.35 -13.13 14.10
CA GLU A 2 11.14 -13.25 12.87
C GLU A 2 12.35 -14.20 12.98
N LEU A 3 13.25 -14.00 13.95
CA LEU A 3 14.42 -14.86 14.16
C LEU A 3 14.05 -16.35 14.38
N THR A 4 12.92 -16.61 15.03
CA THR A 4 12.42 -17.98 15.25
C THR A 4 11.96 -18.59 13.92
N ALA A 5 11.22 -17.82 13.13
CA ALA A 5 10.73 -18.22 11.82
C ALA A 5 11.89 -18.51 10.86
N ASP A 6 12.88 -17.62 10.80
CA ASP A 6 14.08 -17.78 9.97
C ASP A 6 14.88 -19.03 10.33
N ARG A 7 15.06 -19.30 11.63
CA ARG A 7 15.74 -20.52 12.09
C ARG A 7 14.95 -21.77 11.71
N ALA A 8 13.63 -21.75 11.85
CA ALA A 8 12.78 -22.86 11.44
C ALA A 8 12.87 -23.10 9.93
N ALA A 9 12.76 -22.05 9.12
CA ALA A 9 12.90 -22.11 7.67
C ALA A 9 14.24 -22.73 7.24
N ARG A 10 15.37 -22.25 7.80
CA ARG A 10 16.70 -22.80 7.50
C ARG A 10 16.82 -24.27 7.90
N ARG A 11 16.37 -24.63 9.10
CA ARG A 11 16.43 -26.02 9.60
C ARG A 11 15.61 -26.97 8.74
N THR A 12 14.42 -26.57 8.33
CA THR A 12 13.56 -27.37 7.45
C THR A 12 14.21 -27.50 6.06
N TRP A 13 14.64 -26.39 5.46
CA TRP A 13 15.21 -26.42 4.11
C TRP A 13 16.50 -27.24 4.00
N ASN A 14 17.33 -27.25 5.05
CA ASN A 14 18.56 -28.06 5.08
C ASN A 14 18.30 -29.58 4.96
N ARG A 15 17.05 -30.05 5.10
CA ARG A 15 16.66 -31.44 4.95
C ARG A 15 16.11 -31.76 3.55
N VAL A 16 16.06 -30.79 2.63
CA VAL A 16 15.64 -30.98 1.24
C VAL A 16 16.68 -31.81 0.50
N ASP A 17 16.23 -32.86 -0.17
CA ASP A 17 17.07 -33.71 -1.02
C ASP A 17 17.31 -33.01 -2.37
N ALA A 18 18.57 -32.77 -2.71
CA ALA A 18 19.00 -32.16 -3.96
C ALA A 18 18.54 -32.94 -5.20
N ASN A 19 18.41 -34.26 -5.09
CA ASN A 19 17.98 -35.13 -6.20
C ASN A 19 16.45 -35.28 -6.27
N ASN A 20 15.73 -34.88 -5.23
CA ASN A 20 14.28 -35.02 -5.14
C ASN A 20 13.63 -33.87 -4.37
N ILE A 21 13.88 -32.64 -4.85
CA ILE A 21 13.52 -31.39 -4.15
C ILE A 21 12.02 -31.33 -3.83
N GLN A 22 11.16 -31.61 -4.82
CA GLN A 22 9.72 -31.45 -4.65
C GLN A 22 9.12 -32.49 -3.68
N ALA A 23 9.51 -33.77 -3.79
CA ALA A 23 8.96 -34.80 -2.91
C ALA A 23 9.51 -34.68 -1.49
N SER A 24 10.82 -34.38 -1.33
CA SER A 24 11.42 -34.17 -0.02
C SER A 24 10.81 -32.97 0.68
N TRP A 25 10.62 -31.82 0.01
CA TRP A 25 9.91 -30.67 0.57
C TRP A 25 8.49 -31.01 1.02
N LYS A 26 7.70 -31.68 0.18
CA LYS A 26 6.33 -32.09 0.51
C LYS A 26 6.26 -32.96 1.77
N SER A 27 7.29 -33.77 2.02
CA SER A 27 7.35 -34.65 3.20
C SER A 27 7.69 -33.89 4.49
N ILE A 28 8.55 -32.86 4.42
CA ILE A 28 9.06 -32.16 5.61
C ILE A 28 8.35 -30.83 5.91
N SER A 29 7.60 -30.27 4.95
CA SER A 29 7.04 -28.92 5.08
C SER A 29 5.86 -28.85 6.06
N ARG A 30 5.18 -29.95 6.37
CA ARG A 30 3.98 -29.95 7.24
C ARG A 30 4.27 -29.37 8.62
N ASP A 31 5.31 -29.86 9.30
CA ASP A 31 5.68 -29.38 10.63
C ASP A 31 6.10 -27.91 10.61
N PHE A 32 6.78 -27.50 9.54
CA PHE A 32 7.14 -26.10 9.33
C PHE A 32 5.90 -25.20 9.17
N LEU A 33 4.90 -25.63 8.39
CA LEU A 33 3.66 -24.86 8.19
C LEU A 33 2.83 -24.74 9.47
N THR A 34 2.77 -25.79 10.28
CA THR A 34 2.12 -25.77 11.60
C THR A 34 2.81 -24.77 12.52
N LEU A 35 4.14 -24.87 12.66
CA LEU A 35 4.93 -23.95 13.47
C LEU A 35 4.80 -22.51 12.96
N PHE A 36 4.85 -22.31 11.63
CA PHE A 36 4.74 -20.98 11.04
C PHE A 36 3.37 -20.35 11.31
N SER A 37 2.28 -21.12 11.24
CA SER A 37 0.95 -20.64 11.62
C SER A 37 0.90 -20.19 13.09
N THR A 38 1.53 -20.93 14.02
CA THR A 38 1.67 -20.49 15.42
C THR A 38 2.45 -19.18 15.54
N ILE A 39 3.54 -19.03 14.77
CA ILE A 39 4.32 -17.79 14.74
C ILE A 39 3.48 -16.63 14.20
N GLN A 40 2.65 -16.84 13.16
CA GLN A 40 1.74 -15.84 12.63
C GLN A 40 0.74 -15.38 13.70
N THR A 41 0.05 -16.32 14.35
CA THR A 41 -0.90 -15.99 15.43
C THR A 41 -0.21 -15.18 16.54
N LYS A 42 0.95 -15.63 17.02
CA LYS A 42 1.65 -14.93 18.11
C LYS A 42 2.16 -13.55 17.68
N SER A 43 2.57 -13.41 16.42
CA SER A 43 2.98 -12.12 15.86
C SER A 43 1.81 -11.16 15.74
N ALA A 44 0.62 -11.64 15.36
CA ALA A 44 -0.60 -10.84 15.32
C ALA A 44 -1.04 -10.40 16.73
N GLU A 45 -1.07 -11.33 17.69
CA GLU A 45 -1.40 -11.06 19.10
C GLU A 45 -0.49 -9.96 19.67
N THR A 46 0.83 -10.13 19.52
CA THR A 46 1.82 -9.14 20.01
C THR A 46 1.61 -7.76 19.39
N ALA A 47 1.26 -7.69 18.10
CA ALA A 47 1.04 -6.42 17.41
C ALA A 47 -0.25 -5.71 17.86
N ILE A 48 -1.32 -6.47 18.08
CA ILE A 48 -2.60 -5.94 18.59
C ILE A 48 -2.42 -5.39 20.00
N ASP A 49 -1.78 -6.14 20.89
CA ASP A 49 -1.53 -5.72 22.28
C ASP A 49 -0.67 -4.45 22.32
N ALA A 50 0.37 -4.39 21.48
CA ALA A 50 1.27 -3.26 21.40
C ALA A 50 0.55 -1.97 20.98
N SER A 51 -0.45 -2.01 20.09
CA SER A 51 -1.19 -0.81 19.68
C SER A 51 -1.87 -0.10 20.86
N GLY A 52 -2.51 -0.87 21.73
CA GLY A 52 -3.17 -0.36 22.93
C GLY A 52 -2.16 0.22 23.93
N MET A 53 -1.04 -0.47 24.13
CA MET A 53 0.05 0.00 25.01
C MET A 53 0.70 1.27 24.48
N MET A 54 0.97 1.35 23.17
CA MET A 54 1.53 2.55 22.54
C MET A 54 0.61 3.76 22.71
N LEU A 55 -0.71 3.60 22.61
CA LEU A 55 -1.65 4.68 22.90
C LEU A 55 -1.60 5.08 24.39
N ALA A 56 -1.55 4.10 25.29
CA ALA A 56 -1.49 4.35 26.73
C ALA A 56 -0.20 5.10 27.15
N GLU A 57 0.95 4.78 26.54
CA GLU A 57 2.21 5.50 26.72
C GLU A 57 2.11 6.97 26.30
N GLN A 58 1.18 7.28 25.39
CA GLN A 58 0.87 8.64 24.95
C GLN A 58 -0.14 9.35 25.86
N GLY A 59 -0.51 8.74 26.99
CA GLY A 59 -1.47 9.27 27.95
C GLY A 59 -2.93 9.17 27.49
N VAL A 60 -3.22 8.35 26.47
CA VAL A 60 -4.57 8.21 25.91
C VAL A 60 -5.01 6.76 25.84
N TYR A 61 -6.28 6.51 26.11
CA TYR A 61 -6.90 5.21 25.84
C TYR A 61 -8.13 5.43 24.97
N ILE A 62 -8.18 4.73 23.84
CA ILE A 62 -9.31 4.78 22.92
C ILE A 62 -9.87 3.36 22.79
N THR A 63 -11.05 3.13 23.33
CA THR A 63 -11.72 1.82 23.27
C THR A 63 -11.93 1.39 21.81
N PRO A 64 -11.55 0.15 21.43
CA PRO A 64 -11.84 -0.36 20.10
C PRO A 64 -13.32 -0.76 20.00
N HIS A 65 -13.95 -0.53 18.85
CA HIS A 65 -15.34 -0.98 18.61
C HIS A 65 -15.47 -2.51 18.52
N ALA A 66 -14.37 -3.20 18.19
CA ALA A 66 -14.29 -4.65 18.14
C ALA A 66 -12.84 -5.10 18.36
N LEU A 67 -12.66 -6.28 18.96
CA LEU A 67 -11.36 -6.91 19.13
C LEU A 67 -11.02 -7.75 17.90
N ALA A 68 -9.79 -7.60 17.40
CA ALA A 68 -9.28 -8.43 16.32
C ALA A 68 -9.03 -9.86 16.83
N ASN A 69 -9.41 -10.88 16.05
CA ASN A 69 -9.08 -12.27 16.34
C ASN A 69 -7.69 -12.61 15.77
N PRO A 70 -6.64 -12.82 16.59
CA PRO A 70 -5.29 -13.09 16.09
C PRO A 70 -5.20 -14.35 15.23
N ASN A 71 -6.07 -15.35 15.48
CA ASN A 71 -6.09 -16.60 14.72
C ASN A 71 -6.50 -16.40 13.26
N ALA A 72 -7.23 -15.32 12.94
CA ALA A 72 -7.65 -15.01 11.58
C ALA A 72 -6.49 -14.60 10.66
N PHE A 73 -5.31 -14.30 11.23
CA PHE A 73 -4.12 -13.90 10.47
C PHE A 73 -3.18 -15.07 10.14
N ALA A 74 -3.45 -16.27 10.64
CA ALA A 74 -2.67 -17.46 10.34
C ALA A 74 -3.15 -18.13 9.04
N GLY A 75 -2.22 -18.79 8.34
CA GLY A 75 -2.53 -19.58 7.15
C GLY A 75 -2.51 -18.81 5.83
N TRP A 76 -2.24 -17.50 5.87
CA TRP A 76 -2.22 -16.64 4.69
C TRP A 76 -0.89 -15.94 4.51
N ALA A 77 -0.46 -15.83 3.26
CA ALA A 77 0.70 -15.06 2.87
C ALA A 77 0.32 -13.60 2.53
N PRO A 78 1.30 -12.67 2.51
CA PRO A 78 1.06 -11.27 2.12
C PRO A 78 0.52 -11.11 0.69
N SER A 79 0.75 -12.09 -0.19
CA SER A 79 0.22 -12.13 -1.55
C SER A 79 -1.27 -12.52 -1.63
N GLY A 80 -1.89 -12.92 -0.52
CA GLY A 80 -3.24 -13.48 -0.48
C GLY A 80 -3.30 -14.98 -0.82
N LEU A 81 -2.17 -15.62 -1.10
CA LEU A 81 -2.09 -17.07 -1.26
C LEU A 81 -2.23 -17.76 0.09
N ASP A 82 -2.74 -18.99 0.08
CA ASP A 82 -2.59 -19.87 1.24
C ASP A 82 -1.10 -20.11 1.53
N ILE A 83 -0.77 -20.25 2.81
CA ILE A 83 0.62 -20.27 3.26
C ILE A 83 1.40 -21.49 2.72
N ALA A 84 0.71 -22.60 2.44
CA ALA A 84 1.33 -23.80 1.91
C ALA A 84 1.77 -23.58 0.44
N SER A 85 0.91 -22.98 -0.38
CA SER A 85 1.22 -22.57 -1.75
C SER A 85 2.30 -21.50 -1.81
N TYR A 86 2.25 -20.51 -0.91
CA TYR A 86 3.27 -19.47 -0.83
C TYR A 86 4.67 -20.04 -0.65
N PHE A 87 4.82 -21.01 0.26
CA PHE A 87 6.08 -21.68 0.51
C PHE A 87 6.43 -22.81 -0.47
N GLN A 88 5.68 -23.01 -1.55
CA GLN A 88 6.17 -23.73 -2.73
C GLN A 88 7.12 -22.88 -3.59
N SER A 89 7.07 -21.55 -3.47
CA SER A 89 7.89 -20.63 -4.28
C SER A 89 9.40 -20.95 -4.23
N PRO A 90 10.00 -21.25 -3.06
CA PRO A 90 11.40 -21.70 -2.97
C PRO A 90 11.73 -22.97 -3.76
N VAL A 91 10.79 -23.93 -3.83
CA VAL A 91 10.97 -25.18 -4.59
C VAL A 91 11.03 -24.88 -6.09
N PHE A 92 10.08 -24.11 -6.59
CA PHE A 92 10.06 -23.73 -8.01
C PHE A 92 11.26 -22.88 -8.39
N ALA A 93 11.71 -22.00 -7.49
CA ALA A 93 12.91 -21.20 -7.67
C ALA A 93 14.18 -22.07 -7.80
N ALA A 94 14.35 -23.06 -6.92
CA ALA A 94 15.48 -23.99 -6.98
C ALA A 94 15.44 -24.85 -8.26
N LEU A 95 14.29 -25.43 -8.60
CA LEU A 95 14.11 -26.22 -9.82
C LEU A 95 14.36 -25.39 -11.09
N HIS A 96 13.90 -24.14 -11.09
CA HIS A 96 14.16 -23.21 -12.19
C HIS A 96 15.66 -22.94 -12.34
N ALA A 97 16.38 -22.70 -11.24
CA ALA A 97 17.83 -22.46 -11.25
C ALA A 97 18.60 -23.65 -11.83
N ILE A 98 18.25 -24.89 -11.45
CA ILE A 98 18.82 -26.12 -12.04
C ILE A 98 18.55 -26.16 -13.55
N ARG A 99 17.31 -25.91 -13.96
CA ARG A 99 16.92 -25.90 -15.37
C ARG A 99 17.67 -24.85 -16.19
N THR A 100 18.09 -23.75 -15.57
CA THR A 100 18.88 -22.68 -16.20
C THR A 100 20.40 -22.86 -16.05
N GLY A 101 20.86 -24.01 -15.56
CA GLY A 101 22.28 -24.39 -15.56
C GLY A 101 23.04 -24.18 -14.24
N SER A 102 22.37 -23.82 -13.15
CA SER A 102 23.01 -23.81 -11.82
C SER A 102 23.23 -25.23 -11.30
N SER A 103 24.27 -25.45 -10.50
CA SER A 103 24.46 -26.72 -9.79
C SER A 103 23.33 -26.94 -8.77
N SER A 104 23.07 -28.20 -8.39
CA SER A 104 22.04 -28.52 -7.39
C SER A 104 22.31 -27.85 -6.05
N LEU A 105 23.58 -27.68 -5.67
CA LEU A 105 23.98 -27.04 -4.43
C LEU A 105 23.68 -25.53 -4.43
N GLU A 106 24.05 -24.83 -5.51
CA GLU A 106 23.73 -23.40 -5.68
C GLU A 106 22.21 -23.18 -5.75
N ALA A 107 21.49 -24.05 -6.45
CA ALA A 107 20.04 -23.98 -6.56
C ALA A 107 19.33 -24.17 -5.21
N LEU A 108 19.80 -25.12 -4.40
CA LEU A 108 19.29 -25.29 -3.03
C LEU A 108 19.63 -24.10 -2.14
N GLU A 109 20.81 -23.51 -2.28
CA GLU A 109 21.14 -22.29 -1.54
C GLU A 109 20.22 -21.12 -1.93
N TYR A 110 19.94 -20.96 -3.21
CA TYR A 110 18.99 -19.96 -3.71
C TYR A 110 17.59 -20.17 -3.12
N GLY A 111 17.08 -21.41 -3.15
CA GLY A 111 15.79 -21.74 -2.54
C GLY A 111 15.77 -21.48 -1.03
N ARG A 112 16.85 -21.80 -0.31
CA ARG A 112 16.98 -21.52 1.13
C ARG A 112 16.86 -20.03 1.44
N ASN A 113 17.61 -19.22 0.70
CA ASN A 113 17.64 -17.77 0.89
C ASN A 113 16.28 -17.15 0.57
N LEU A 114 15.61 -17.64 -0.48
CA LEU A 114 14.24 -17.24 -0.80
C LEU A 114 13.26 -17.64 0.31
N LEU A 115 13.31 -18.88 0.82
CA LEU A 115 12.43 -19.30 1.91
C LEU A 115 12.59 -18.40 3.15
N VAL A 116 13.83 -18.09 3.54
CA VAL A 116 14.09 -17.19 4.68
C VAL A 116 13.50 -15.80 4.44
N MET A 117 13.72 -15.23 3.25
CA MET A 117 13.16 -13.91 2.91
C MET A 117 11.62 -13.92 2.96
N LEU A 118 10.98 -14.94 2.35
CA LEU A 118 9.52 -15.07 2.35
C LEU A 118 8.95 -15.26 3.77
N THR A 119 9.66 -16.03 4.61
CA THR A 119 9.29 -16.27 6.01
C THR A 119 9.31 -14.97 6.82
N SER A 120 10.40 -14.21 6.75
CA SER A 120 10.52 -12.91 7.41
C SER A 120 9.43 -11.93 6.95
N LEU A 121 9.22 -11.85 5.62
CA LEU A 121 8.19 -10.99 5.04
C LEU A 121 6.79 -11.34 5.55
N ALA A 122 6.43 -12.63 5.54
CA ALA A 122 5.11 -13.08 5.98
C ALA A 122 4.86 -12.79 7.48
N VAL A 123 5.86 -12.95 8.35
CA VAL A 123 5.72 -12.59 9.79
C VAL A 123 5.51 -11.09 9.98
N MET A 124 6.31 -10.26 9.31
CA MET A 124 6.19 -8.80 9.39
C MET A 124 4.83 -8.30 8.88
N ASP A 125 4.37 -8.85 7.75
CA ASP A 125 3.09 -8.45 7.18
C ASP A 125 1.90 -8.94 8.01
N THR A 126 2.00 -10.10 8.68
CA THR A 126 1.00 -10.54 9.66
C THR A 126 0.88 -9.55 10.81
N ALA A 127 2.00 -9.15 11.44
CA ALA A 127 1.98 -8.16 12.52
C ALA A 127 1.36 -6.83 12.08
N ARG A 128 1.79 -6.32 10.92
CA ARG A 128 1.31 -5.05 10.37
C ARG A 128 -0.19 -5.07 10.06
N GLN A 129 -0.70 -6.16 9.48
CA GLN A 129 -2.13 -6.28 9.18
C GLN A 129 -2.96 -6.33 10.45
N ALA A 130 -2.47 -7.03 11.48
CA ALA A 130 -3.10 -7.08 12.79
C ALA A 130 -3.12 -5.70 13.48
N GLU A 131 -2.00 -5.00 13.47
CA GLU A 131 -1.88 -3.62 13.97
C GLU A 131 -2.83 -2.67 13.23
N SER A 132 -2.88 -2.75 11.90
CA SER A 132 -3.76 -1.92 11.06
C SER A 132 -5.23 -2.18 11.36
N LEU A 133 -5.62 -3.42 11.65
CA LEU A 133 -6.99 -3.78 12.02
C LEU A 133 -7.34 -3.19 13.39
N ASP A 134 -6.46 -3.30 14.39
CA ASP A 134 -6.67 -2.70 15.72
C ASP A 134 -6.76 -1.17 15.64
N ILE A 135 -5.89 -0.51 14.87
CA ILE A 135 -5.98 0.93 14.63
C ILE A 135 -7.32 1.30 13.99
N THR A 136 -7.78 0.51 13.01
CA THR A 136 -9.05 0.75 12.31
C THR A 136 -10.25 0.61 13.26
N SER A 137 -10.19 -0.30 14.23
CA SER A 137 -11.29 -0.51 15.17
C SER A 137 -11.42 0.63 16.18
N ARG A 138 -10.41 1.50 16.31
CA ARG A 138 -10.39 2.63 17.26
C ARG A 138 -10.78 3.95 16.59
N PRO A 139 -11.86 4.62 17.03
CA PRO A 139 -12.32 5.85 16.41
C PRO A 139 -11.27 6.97 16.50
N LYS A 140 -11.10 7.73 15.40
CA LYS A 140 -10.17 8.88 15.29
C LYS A 140 -8.69 8.51 15.49
N VAL A 141 -8.35 7.23 15.53
CA VAL A 141 -6.96 6.76 15.54
C VAL A 141 -6.51 6.54 14.10
N GLY A 142 -5.32 7.05 13.80
CA GLY A 142 -4.55 6.72 12.61
C GLY A 142 -3.16 6.30 13.06
N TYR A 143 -2.16 6.56 12.24
CA TYR A 143 -0.78 6.30 12.63
C TYR A 143 0.17 7.34 12.07
N ILE A 144 1.26 7.56 12.80
CA ILE A 144 2.42 8.23 12.26
C ILE A 144 3.44 7.18 11.84
N ARG A 145 4.15 7.48 10.75
CA ARG A 145 5.11 6.54 10.21
C ARG A 145 6.50 6.80 10.76
N VAL A 146 7.08 5.77 11.37
CA VAL A 146 8.42 5.81 11.93
C VAL A 146 9.32 4.93 11.07
N GLU A 147 10.32 5.53 10.46
CA GLU A 147 11.23 4.86 9.55
C GLU A 147 12.60 4.67 10.17
N SER A 148 13.31 3.62 9.75
CA SER A 148 14.72 3.48 10.14
C SER A 148 15.56 4.60 9.52
N ALA A 149 16.65 4.95 10.20
CA ALA A 149 17.63 5.89 9.65
C ALA A 149 18.18 5.43 8.29
N THR A 150 18.15 4.12 8.01
CA THR A 150 18.63 3.47 6.79
C THR A 150 17.55 3.22 5.73
N CYS A 151 16.35 3.76 5.91
CA CYS A 151 15.24 3.55 4.98
C CYS A 151 15.54 4.08 3.56
N CYS A 152 14.81 3.57 2.57
CA CYS A 152 14.94 4.04 1.20
C CYS A 152 14.34 5.45 1.02
N ASP A 153 14.64 6.07 -0.12
CA ASP A 153 14.09 7.37 -0.53
C ASP A 153 12.56 7.46 -0.42
N ARG A 154 11.84 6.41 -0.84
CA ARG A 154 10.36 6.36 -0.78
C ARG A 154 9.81 6.33 0.64
N CYS A 155 10.49 5.63 1.55
CA CYS A 155 10.07 5.56 2.95
C CYS A 155 10.42 6.85 3.68
N MET A 156 11.59 7.42 3.38
CA MET A 156 12.07 8.66 3.98
C MET A 156 11.09 9.83 3.78
N ILE A 157 10.49 9.98 2.60
CA ILE A 157 9.49 11.04 2.36
C ILE A 157 8.13 10.77 3.03
N LEU A 158 7.95 9.62 3.68
CA LEU A 158 6.74 9.25 4.41
C LEU A 158 6.95 9.26 5.92
N ALA A 159 8.21 9.36 6.39
CA ALA A 159 8.53 9.47 7.80
C ALA A 159 7.91 10.72 8.44
N GLY A 160 7.35 10.58 9.64
CA GLY A 160 6.64 11.64 10.34
C GLY A 160 5.33 12.08 9.69
N LYS A 161 4.90 11.48 8.57
CA LYS A 161 3.58 11.78 8.03
C LYS A 161 2.52 11.00 8.82
N TRP A 162 1.47 11.70 9.25
CA TRP A 162 0.27 11.08 9.80
C TRP A 162 -0.63 10.57 8.68
N PHE A 163 -1.14 9.35 8.86
CA PHE A 163 -2.05 8.68 7.94
C PHE A 163 -3.30 8.23 8.67
N ARG A 164 -4.43 8.31 7.98
CA ARG A 164 -5.63 7.60 8.42
C ARG A 164 -5.43 6.10 8.20
N PHE A 165 -6.12 5.27 9.00
CA PHE A 165 -6.05 3.79 8.93
C PHE A 165 -6.25 3.18 7.53
N ASN A 166 -6.90 3.88 6.58
CA ASN A 166 -7.14 3.40 5.21
C ASN A 166 -6.16 3.95 4.16
N GLU A 167 -5.18 4.78 4.54
CA GLU A 167 -4.19 5.37 3.64
C GLU A 167 -2.91 4.51 3.54
N GLY A 168 -3.09 3.24 3.15
CA GLY A 168 -1.97 2.31 2.93
C GLY A 168 -1.16 2.63 1.66
N PHE A 169 0.08 2.14 1.60
CA PHE A 169 0.95 2.22 0.42
C PHE A 169 1.60 0.86 0.16
N LEU A 170 1.92 0.60 -1.10
CA LEU A 170 2.63 -0.62 -1.50
C LEU A 170 4.06 -0.57 -0.96
N ARG A 171 4.40 -1.52 -0.09
CA ARG A 171 5.77 -1.72 0.41
C ARG A 171 6.57 -2.56 -0.59
N HIS A 172 7.88 -2.31 -0.62
CA HIS A 172 8.83 -3.22 -1.26
C HIS A 172 9.37 -4.20 -0.21
N PRO A 173 9.96 -5.34 -0.63
CA PRO A 173 10.68 -6.23 0.27
C PRO A 173 11.72 -5.45 1.11
N HIS A 174 11.89 -5.80 2.38
CA HIS A 174 12.80 -5.15 3.34
C HIS A 174 12.43 -3.72 3.80
N CYS A 175 11.14 -3.33 3.70
CA CYS A 175 10.67 -2.10 4.33
C CYS A 175 10.48 -2.30 5.85
N HIS A 176 11.41 -1.79 6.66
CA HIS A 176 11.38 -1.92 8.13
C HIS A 176 10.60 -0.81 8.86
N GLY A 177 9.89 0.04 8.11
CA GLY A 177 9.08 1.12 8.68
C GLY A 177 7.98 0.61 9.60
N ARG A 178 7.83 1.24 10.76
CA ARG A 178 6.79 0.93 11.74
C ARG A 178 5.70 2.00 11.74
N HIS A 179 4.54 1.63 12.26
CA HIS A 179 3.48 2.56 12.55
C HIS A 179 3.49 2.82 14.05
N VAL A 180 3.19 4.06 14.45
CA VAL A 180 2.91 4.41 15.83
C VAL A 180 1.47 4.93 15.86
N PRO A 181 0.54 4.22 16.52
CA PRO A 181 -0.86 4.58 16.53
C PRO A 181 -1.05 5.90 17.28
N CYS A 182 -1.76 6.84 16.66
CA CYS A 182 -2.02 8.15 17.24
C CYS A 182 -3.19 8.86 16.56
N SER A 183 -3.82 9.81 17.27
CA SER A 183 -4.70 10.79 16.64
C SER A 183 -3.88 11.87 15.93
N GLN A 184 -4.46 12.49 14.90
CA GLN A 184 -3.78 13.55 14.14
C GLN A 184 -3.43 14.76 15.01
N SER A 185 -4.33 15.13 15.94
CA SER A 185 -4.12 16.25 16.85
C SER A 185 -2.94 16.01 17.79
N MET A 186 -2.83 14.78 18.30
CA MET A 186 -1.72 14.40 19.18
C MET A 186 -0.39 14.37 18.45
N ALA A 187 -0.34 13.77 17.25
CA ALA A 187 0.86 13.78 16.43
C ALA A 187 1.36 15.20 16.14
N LYS A 188 0.43 16.15 15.94
CA LYS A 188 0.75 17.57 15.78
C LYS A 188 1.25 18.21 17.08
N GLN A 189 0.58 17.96 18.20
CA GLN A 189 0.93 18.52 19.51
C GLN A 189 2.31 18.06 19.98
N GLN A 190 2.65 16.78 19.76
CA GLN A 190 3.93 16.18 20.16
C GLN A 190 5.07 16.48 19.18
N GLY A 191 4.80 17.24 18.10
CA GLY A 191 5.82 17.57 17.10
C GLY A 191 6.34 16.37 16.31
N TRP A 192 5.58 15.28 16.22
CA TRP A 192 6.00 14.07 15.50
C TRP A 192 5.88 14.22 13.99
N ILE A 193 5.13 15.22 13.52
CA ILE A 193 5.01 15.53 12.11
C ILE A 193 6.27 16.25 11.63
N SER A 194 7.10 15.55 10.85
CA SER A 194 8.36 16.07 10.33
C SER A 194 8.27 16.49 8.86
N ASP A 195 9.08 17.48 8.47
CA ASP A 195 9.32 17.82 7.07
C ASP A 195 10.37 16.85 6.48
N PRO A 196 10.07 16.09 5.41
CA PRO A 196 11.06 15.22 4.77
C PRO A 196 12.31 15.95 4.27
N MET A 197 12.25 17.26 4.05
CA MET A 197 13.42 18.07 3.69
C MET A 197 14.42 18.19 4.85
N GLU A 198 13.97 18.19 6.11
CA GLU A 198 14.88 18.17 7.27
C GLU A 198 15.67 16.88 7.32
N GLY A 199 15.00 15.75 7.09
CA GLY A 199 15.65 14.45 6.95
C GLY A 199 16.64 14.41 5.79
N PHE A 200 16.33 15.05 4.65
CA PHE A 200 17.27 15.10 3.52
C PHE A 200 18.53 15.91 3.87
N LYS A 201 18.35 17.05 4.54
CA LYS A 201 19.44 17.96 4.94
C LYS A 201 20.33 17.38 6.05
N SER A 202 19.82 16.45 6.87
CA SER A 202 20.62 15.81 7.92
C SER A 202 21.60 14.74 7.39
N LEU A 203 21.42 14.28 6.14
CA LEU A 203 22.33 13.34 5.48
C LEU A 203 23.55 14.06 4.88
N SER A 204 24.70 13.40 4.91
CA SER A 204 25.86 13.81 4.11
C SER A 204 25.57 13.77 2.61
N ARG A 205 26.37 14.45 1.78
CA ARG A 205 26.18 14.44 0.31
C ARG A 205 26.26 13.02 -0.25
N GLU A 206 27.18 12.23 0.27
CA GLU A 206 27.42 10.84 -0.11
C GLU A 206 26.20 9.97 0.24
N GLU A 207 25.60 10.18 1.41
CA GLU A 207 24.39 9.46 1.83
C GLU A 207 23.15 9.87 1.03
N GLN A 208 23.01 11.16 0.72
CA GLN A 208 21.95 11.64 -0.18
C GLN A 208 22.07 10.95 -1.54
N ASP A 209 23.26 10.94 -2.13
CA ASP A 209 23.51 10.32 -3.44
C ASP A 209 23.30 8.81 -3.40
N LYS A 210 23.76 8.14 -2.33
CA LYS A 210 23.56 6.69 -2.14
C LYS A 210 22.08 6.33 -2.02
N ARG A 211 21.30 7.13 -1.31
CA ARG A 211 19.88 6.84 -1.01
C ARG A 211 18.95 7.23 -2.16
N PHE A 212 19.13 8.43 -2.71
CA PHE A 212 18.26 8.98 -3.74
C PHE A 212 18.77 8.70 -5.15
N GLY A 213 20.06 8.46 -5.34
CA GLY A 213 20.74 8.48 -6.64
C GLY A 213 21.25 9.89 -6.95
N THR A 214 22.41 10.01 -7.59
CA THR A 214 23.14 11.27 -7.79
C THR A 214 22.28 12.37 -8.41
N ASN A 215 21.64 12.13 -9.56
CA ASN A 215 20.82 13.15 -10.23
C ASN A 215 19.59 13.55 -9.42
N TYR A 216 18.98 12.59 -8.71
CA TYR A 216 17.80 12.86 -7.88
C TYR A 216 18.15 13.64 -6.63
N ALA A 217 19.25 13.31 -5.96
CA ALA A 217 19.80 14.09 -4.85
C ALA A 217 20.16 15.51 -5.31
N GLN A 218 20.81 15.64 -6.48
CA GLN A 218 21.17 16.94 -7.03
C GLN A 218 19.93 17.78 -7.37
N ALA A 219 18.88 17.19 -7.95
CA ALA A 219 17.63 17.90 -8.23
C ALA A 219 17.01 18.50 -6.95
N ILE A 220 17.02 17.73 -5.85
CA ILE A 220 16.53 18.19 -4.55
C ILE A 220 17.40 19.34 -4.02
N ARG A 221 18.73 19.25 -4.12
CA ARG A 221 19.65 20.33 -3.75
C ARG A 221 19.45 21.59 -4.59
N ASP A 222 19.09 21.43 -5.85
CA ASP A 222 18.81 22.54 -6.77
C ASP A 222 17.46 23.22 -6.46
N GLY A 223 16.63 22.61 -5.60
CA GLY A 223 15.37 23.17 -5.10
C GLY A 223 14.12 22.50 -5.67
N ALA A 224 14.26 21.40 -6.39
CA ALA A 224 13.12 20.61 -6.81
C ALA A 224 12.39 20.01 -5.59
N ASP A 225 11.07 19.88 -5.71
CA ASP A 225 10.22 19.32 -4.68
C ASP A 225 10.50 17.84 -4.45
N ILE A 226 10.86 17.49 -3.22
CA ILE A 226 11.30 16.14 -2.85
C ILE A 226 10.22 15.06 -3.15
N TYR A 227 8.93 15.40 -3.02
CA TYR A 227 7.86 14.46 -3.35
C TYR A 227 7.73 14.24 -4.86
N GLN A 228 7.85 15.30 -5.67
CA GLN A 228 7.84 15.17 -7.13
C GLN A 228 9.04 14.38 -7.64
N VAL A 229 10.22 14.63 -7.07
CA VAL A 229 11.46 13.93 -7.42
C VAL A 229 11.35 12.43 -7.09
N VAL A 230 11.04 12.08 -5.84
CA VAL A 230 10.98 10.67 -5.40
C VAL A 230 9.86 9.90 -6.08
N ASN A 231 8.64 10.47 -6.17
CA ASN A 231 7.52 9.76 -6.78
C ASN A 231 7.67 9.58 -8.29
N SER A 232 8.46 10.41 -8.98
CA SER A 232 8.70 10.27 -10.42
C SER A 232 9.28 8.91 -10.83
N LYS A 233 9.92 8.20 -9.89
CA LYS A 233 10.44 6.83 -10.06
C LYS A 233 9.35 5.76 -10.11
N ARG A 234 8.09 6.10 -9.84
CA ARG A 234 6.98 5.15 -9.80
C ARG A 234 6.75 4.58 -11.21
N GLY A 235 6.71 3.26 -11.31
CA GLY A 235 6.56 2.56 -12.60
C GLY A 235 7.82 2.55 -13.48
N MET A 236 8.95 3.11 -13.03
CA MET A 236 10.22 3.05 -13.75
C MET A 236 11.02 1.81 -13.33
N GLN A 237 11.69 1.17 -14.28
CA GLN A 237 12.66 0.10 -14.02
C GLN A 237 14.07 0.67 -13.90
N ARG A 238 14.85 0.13 -12.94
CA ARG A 238 16.28 0.44 -12.82
C ARG A 238 17.06 -0.35 -13.88
N VAL A 239 18.01 0.30 -14.54
CA VAL A 239 18.99 -0.34 -15.45
C VAL A 239 20.37 0.21 -15.11
N GLY A 240 21.31 -0.68 -14.79
CA GLY A 240 22.63 -0.29 -14.31
C GLY A 240 22.56 0.52 -13.01
N LYS A 241 23.23 1.69 -12.97
CA LYS A 241 23.27 2.59 -11.80
C LYS A 241 22.09 3.58 -11.70
N GLY A 242 21.11 3.56 -12.62
CA GLY A 242 20.04 4.58 -12.68
C GLY A 242 18.69 4.08 -13.23
N TYR A 243 17.76 4.99 -13.52
CA TYR A 243 16.51 4.69 -14.21
C TYR A 243 16.61 5.17 -15.67
N THR A 244 16.72 4.26 -16.64
CA THR A 244 17.01 4.62 -18.05
C THR A 244 15.83 5.19 -18.84
N ALA A 245 14.63 5.32 -18.26
CA ALA A 245 13.54 5.97 -18.96
C ALA A 245 13.74 7.50 -18.94
N LEU A 246 13.97 8.10 -20.12
CA LEU A 246 14.07 9.56 -20.31
C LEU A 246 12.77 10.29 -19.89
N THR A 247 11.67 9.56 -19.74
CA THR A 247 10.37 10.08 -19.39
C THR A 247 9.73 9.30 -18.25
N THR A 248 8.85 9.96 -17.50
CA THR A 248 7.99 9.35 -16.49
C THR A 248 6.52 9.63 -16.82
N SER A 249 5.63 8.70 -16.45
CA SER A 249 4.17 8.93 -16.50
C SER A 249 3.63 9.55 -15.22
N GLU A 250 4.42 9.59 -14.14
CA GLU A 250 4.00 10.13 -12.86
C GLU A 250 3.67 11.63 -12.98
N GLY A 251 2.52 12.04 -12.45
CA GLY A 251 2.08 13.44 -12.51
C GLY A 251 1.55 13.91 -13.87
N THR A 252 1.46 13.04 -14.88
CA THR A 252 0.91 13.38 -16.22
C THR A 252 -0.60 13.12 -16.37
N THR A 253 -1.23 12.57 -15.33
CA THR A 253 -2.69 12.37 -15.29
C THR A 253 -3.43 13.70 -15.20
N ARG A 254 -4.74 13.71 -15.49
CA ARG A 254 -5.58 14.93 -15.40
C ARG A 254 -5.42 15.67 -14.06
N TYR A 255 -5.30 14.92 -12.97
CA TYR A 255 -5.15 15.46 -11.61
C TYR A 255 -3.71 15.40 -11.09
N GLY A 256 -2.77 15.04 -11.97
CA GLY A 256 -1.35 14.96 -11.70
C GLY A 256 -0.72 16.34 -11.71
N TRP A 257 0.24 16.53 -10.80
CA TRP A 257 0.87 17.83 -10.56
C TRP A 257 1.42 18.47 -11.84
N ALA A 258 2.35 17.77 -12.51
CA ALA A 258 3.03 18.29 -13.68
C ALA A 258 2.06 18.62 -14.81
N SER A 259 1.00 17.81 -14.98
CA SER A 259 -0.04 18.11 -15.97
C SER A 259 -0.87 19.34 -15.64
N MET A 260 -1.22 19.58 -14.36
CA MET A 260 -2.01 20.75 -13.97
C MET A 260 -1.20 22.04 -14.16
N GLN A 261 0.06 22.05 -13.72
CA GLN A 261 0.95 23.19 -13.87
C GLN A 261 1.21 23.50 -15.35
N TYR A 262 1.48 22.47 -16.15
CA TYR A 262 1.65 22.61 -17.60
C TYR A 262 0.37 23.12 -18.28
N ALA A 263 -0.81 22.65 -17.85
CA ALA A 263 -2.09 23.12 -18.41
C ALA A 263 -2.36 24.59 -18.08
N GLN A 264 -2.02 25.05 -16.87
CA GLN A 264 -2.15 26.45 -16.51
C GLN A 264 -1.22 27.36 -17.35
N GLN A 265 -0.01 26.90 -17.65
CA GLN A 265 0.97 27.68 -18.41
C GLN A 265 0.73 27.65 -19.94
N SER A 266 0.26 26.52 -20.47
CA SER A 266 0.20 26.28 -21.93
C SER A 266 -1.22 26.14 -22.49
N GLY A 267 -2.24 26.04 -21.63
CA GLY A 267 -3.61 25.70 -22.03
C GLY A 267 -3.80 24.26 -22.52
N ARG A 268 -2.76 23.42 -22.48
CA ARG A 268 -2.77 22.05 -23.02
C ARG A 268 -2.43 21.03 -21.94
N ARG A 269 -2.88 19.78 -22.12
CA ARG A 269 -2.50 18.69 -21.23
C ARG A 269 -1.07 18.22 -21.52
N MET A 270 -0.29 17.98 -20.47
CA MET A 270 1.04 17.40 -20.58
C MET A 270 0.95 15.96 -21.09
N LYS A 271 1.58 15.66 -22.24
CA LYS A 271 1.61 14.31 -22.82
C LYS A 271 2.83 13.49 -22.43
N ARG A 272 3.96 14.16 -22.18
CA ARG A 272 5.23 13.55 -21.79
C ARG A 272 5.89 14.42 -20.73
N ARG A 273 6.39 13.80 -19.67
CA ARG A 273 7.20 14.45 -18.63
C ARG A 273 8.57 13.81 -18.66
N LEU A 274 9.63 14.61 -18.77
CA LEU A 274 11.00 14.12 -18.65
C LEU A 274 11.23 13.60 -17.23
N SER A 275 11.96 12.50 -17.09
CA SER A 275 12.44 12.04 -15.78
C SER A 275 13.61 12.92 -15.32
N ILE A 276 13.99 12.81 -14.04
CA ILE A 276 15.19 13.49 -13.53
C ILE A 276 16.43 13.06 -14.30
N ASP A 277 16.64 11.75 -14.47
CA ASP A 277 17.76 11.23 -15.26
C ASP A 277 17.72 11.75 -16.71
N GLY A 278 16.54 11.85 -17.32
CA GLY A 278 16.37 12.43 -18.65
C GLY A 278 16.74 13.92 -18.72
N ILE A 279 16.37 14.71 -17.71
CA ILE A 279 16.71 16.14 -17.64
C ILE A 279 18.22 16.32 -17.52
N TYR A 280 18.87 15.65 -16.56
CA TYR A 280 20.32 15.80 -16.38
C TYR A 280 21.11 15.28 -17.59
N SER A 281 20.64 14.22 -18.24
CA SER A 281 21.25 13.70 -19.48
C SER A 281 21.15 14.70 -20.64
N LEU A 282 19.99 15.34 -20.84
CA LEU A 282 19.77 16.28 -21.95
C LEU A 282 20.42 17.64 -21.73
N THR A 283 20.56 18.07 -20.48
CA THR A 283 21.12 19.37 -20.13
C THR A 283 22.64 19.33 -19.90
N GLY A 284 23.23 18.14 -19.81
CA GLY A 284 24.66 17.97 -19.55
C GLY A 284 25.10 18.47 -18.17
N GLY A 285 24.15 18.61 -17.22
CA GLY A 285 24.42 19.18 -15.91
C GLY A 285 24.59 20.71 -15.87
N ASP A 286 24.32 21.41 -16.98
CA ASP A 286 24.26 22.87 -17.01
C ASP A 286 23.14 23.36 -16.07
N ARG A 287 23.54 24.03 -14.99
CA ARG A 287 22.63 24.39 -13.89
C ARG A 287 21.41 25.19 -14.36
N GLU A 288 21.59 26.17 -15.23
CA GLU A 288 20.49 27.02 -15.68
C GLU A 288 19.52 26.22 -16.55
N LYS A 289 20.04 25.44 -17.50
CA LYS A 289 19.22 24.58 -18.37
C LYS A 289 18.52 23.50 -17.55
N THR A 290 19.19 22.88 -16.58
CA THR A 290 18.64 21.88 -15.68
C THR A 290 17.49 22.47 -14.86
N ILE A 291 17.67 23.63 -14.22
CA ILE A 291 16.62 24.27 -13.42
C ILE A 291 15.42 24.66 -14.31
N ALA A 292 15.67 25.21 -15.49
CA ALA A 292 14.60 25.53 -16.44
C ALA A 292 13.82 24.29 -16.86
N ALA A 293 14.51 23.19 -17.15
CA ALA A 293 13.89 21.91 -17.49
C ALA A 293 13.12 21.29 -16.31
N LEU A 294 13.63 21.37 -15.08
CA LEU A 294 12.93 20.92 -13.87
C LEU A 294 11.62 21.69 -13.66
N LYS A 295 11.63 23.01 -13.82
CA LYS A 295 10.43 23.85 -13.76
C LYS A 295 9.43 23.49 -14.85
N ALA A 296 9.87 23.39 -16.10
CA ALA A 296 9.02 23.04 -17.24
C ALA A 296 8.37 21.64 -17.10
N ASN A 297 9.01 20.73 -16.35
CA ASN A 297 8.50 19.38 -16.10
C ASN A 297 7.79 19.23 -14.74
N GLY A 298 7.46 20.35 -14.08
CA GLY A 298 6.69 20.40 -12.85
C GLY A 298 7.36 19.70 -11.67
N TYR A 299 8.68 19.78 -11.58
CA TYR A 299 9.44 19.35 -10.40
C TYR A 299 9.57 20.45 -9.34
N TYR A 300 9.33 21.72 -9.71
CA TYR A 300 9.19 22.80 -8.74
C TYR A 300 7.73 22.99 -8.38
N VAL A 301 7.49 23.11 -7.07
CA VAL A 301 6.17 23.28 -6.47
C VAL A 301 6.17 24.60 -5.71
N ASP A 302 5.22 25.48 -6.04
CA ASP A 302 5.01 26.70 -5.24
C ASP A 302 4.49 26.32 -3.84
N ASN A 303 5.01 26.98 -2.81
CA ASN A 303 4.75 26.65 -1.41
C ASN A 303 3.26 26.66 -1.05
N ASP A 304 2.48 27.59 -1.64
CA ASP A 304 1.04 27.73 -1.37
C ASP A 304 0.17 26.81 -2.24
N TRP A 305 0.71 26.26 -3.32
CA TRP A 305 -0.09 25.55 -4.30
C TRP A 305 -0.65 24.24 -3.75
N ARG A 306 0.06 23.55 -2.86
CA ARG A 306 -0.47 22.36 -2.17
C ARG A 306 -1.80 22.64 -1.46
N GLY A 307 -1.95 23.84 -0.89
CA GLY A 307 -3.21 24.31 -0.30
C GLY A 307 -4.27 24.68 -1.35
N LYS A 308 -3.86 25.08 -2.55
CA LYS A 308 -4.76 25.40 -3.69
C LYS A 308 -5.26 24.17 -4.44
N VAL A 309 -4.54 23.04 -4.40
CA VAL A 309 -4.88 21.81 -5.14
C VAL A 309 -6.33 21.35 -4.93
N PRO A 310 -6.89 21.33 -3.70
CA PRO A 310 -8.29 20.96 -3.50
C PRO A 310 -9.26 21.80 -4.34
N GLU A 311 -9.07 23.12 -4.37
CA GLU A 311 -9.93 24.04 -5.13
C GLU A 311 -9.69 23.93 -6.65
N ILE A 312 -8.43 23.80 -7.08
CA ILE A 312 -8.09 23.56 -8.48
C ILE A 312 -8.71 22.24 -8.96
N ARG A 313 -8.67 21.18 -8.15
CA ARG A 313 -9.30 19.91 -8.51
C ARG A 313 -10.81 20.04 -8.58
N LYS A 314 -11.44 20.72 -7.62
CA LYS A 314 -12.88 20.99 -7.64
C LYS A 314 -13.29 21.75 -8.92
N SER A 315 -12.52 22.76 -9.34
CA SER A 315 -12.84 23.51 -10.57
C SER A 315 -12.64 22.70 -11.86
N MET A 316 -11.78 21.67 -11.83
CA MET A 316 -11.56 20.75 -12.95
C MET A 316 -12.59 19.61 -13.04
N TRP A 317 -13.54 19.51 -12.10
CA TRP A 317 -14.59 18.51 -12.13
C TRP A 317 -15.68 18.90 -13.13
N LEU A 318 -15.89 18.05 -14.14
CA LEU A 318 -16.92 18.27 -15.17
C LEU A 318 -18.35 18.03 -14.66
N HIS A 319 -18.51 17.60 -13.40
CA HIS A 319 -19.80 17.32 -12.78
C HIS A 319 -19.80 17.81 -11.33
N ASP A 320 -20.92 18.42 -10.92
CA ASP A 320 -21.22 18.70 -9.51
C ASP A 320 -21.29 17.38 -8.73
N ASN A 321 -20.31 17.18 -7.84
CA ASN A 321 -20.16 15.98 -7.02
C ASN A 321 -20.59 16.22 -5.57
N THR A 322 -21.35 17.28 -5.28
CA THR A 322 -22.05 17.44 -4.00
C THR A 322 -22.83 16.17 -3.63
N TYR A 323 -23.32 15.41 -4.62
CA TYR A 323 -23.98 14.13 -4.43
C TYR A 323 -23.10 13.01 -3.85
N ARG A 324 -21.77 13.04 -4.00
CA ARG A 324 -20.85 11.97 -3.52
C ARG A 324 -20.10 12.33 -2.24
N GLN A 325 -19.87 13.61 -1.94
CA GLN A 325 -19.03 14.02 -0.80
C GLN A 325 -19.77 14.10 0.54
N GLY A 326 -21.10 13.97 0.56
CA GLY A 326 -21.92 14.10 1.77
C GLY A 326 -22.36 12.81 2.47
N ARG A 327 -22.13 11.62 1.90
CA ARG A 327 -22.48 10.37 2.61
C ARG A 327 -21.36 9.95 3.55
N VAL A 328 -21.53 10.29 4.83
CA VAL A 328 -21.11 9.36 5.89
C VAL A 328 -21.95 8.11 5.68
N GLU A 329 -21.39 7.11 5.02
CA GLU A 329 -22.09 5.88 4.72
C GLU A 329 -22.14 5.02 5.99
N LEU A 330 -23.18 5.25 6.80
CA LEU A 330 -23.39 4.56 8.08
C LEU A 330 -23.81 3.09 7.92
N LEU A 331 -24.20 2.68 6.72
CA LEU A 331 -24.67 1.32 6.42
C LEU A 331 -23.55 0.48 5.81
N THR A 332 -23.34 -0.69 6.39
CA THR A 332 -22.50 -1.75 5.84
C THR A 332 -23.01 -2.20 4.46
N ALA A 333 -22.17 -2.88 3.68
CA ALA A 333 -22.57 -3.41 2.38
C ALA A 333 -23.74 -4.41 2.47
N ALA A 334 -23.85 -5.14 3.58
CA ALA A 334 -24.97 -6.05 3.84
C ALA A 334 -26.26 -5.27 4.10
N GLU A 335 -26.22 -4.28 4.98
CA GLU A 335 -27.37 -3.41 5.27
C GLU A 335 -27.84 -2.65 4.04
N LYS A 336 -26.93 -2.22 3.16
CA LYS A 336 -27.30 -1.62 1.87
C LYS A 336 -28.06 -2.59 0.97
N ARG A 337 -27.67 -3.86 0.89
CA ARG A 337 -28.40 -4.85 0.08
C ARG A 337 -29.82 -5.05 0.61
N VAL A 338 -29.99 -5.12 1.93
CA VAL A 338 -31.31 -5.19 2.57
C VAL A 338 -32.12 -3.92 2.29
N GLN A 339 -31.53 -2.74 2.50
CA GLN A 339 -32.20 -1.46 2.31
C GLN A 339 -32.59 -1.23 0.84
N THR A 340 -31.69 -1.51 -0.10
CA THR A 340 -31.97 -1.41 -1.55
C THR A 340 -33.08 -2.39 -1.95
N ALA A 341 -33.05 -3.63 -1.47
CA ALA A 341 -34.09 -4.60 -1.78
C ALA A 341 -35.46 -4.19 -1.21
N LYS A 342 -35.47 -3.63 0.01
CA LYS A 342 -36.68 -3.08 0.65
C LYS A 342 -37.27 -1.92 -0.15
N LEU A 343 -36.47 -0.91 -0.48
CA LEU A 343 -36.92 0.26 -1.26
C LEU A 343 -37.45 -0.14 -2.65
N ARG A 344 -36.80 -1.12 -3.29
CA ARG A 344 -37.25 -1.64 -4.59
C ARG A 344 -38.59 -2.37 -4.48
N TYR A 345 -38.82 -3.13 -3.41
CA TYR A 345 -40.10 -3.82 -3.19
C TYR A 345 -41.21 -2.86 -2.75
N GLU A 346 -40.91 -1.85 -1.95
CA GLU A 346 -41.84 -0.76 -1.62
C GLU A 346 -42.33 -0.04 -2.88
N ALA A 347 -41.42 0.27 -3.82
CA ALA A 347 -41.81 0.85 -5.11
C ALA A 347 -42.77 -0.07 -5.90
N VAL A 348 -42.57 -1.39 -5.86
CA VAL A 348 -43.48 -2.37 -6.47
C VAL A 348 -44.87 -2.35 -5.81
N LEU A 349 -44.93 -2.27 -4.47
CA LEU A 349 -46.20 -2.16 -3.74
C LEU A 349 -46.95 -0.86 -4.05
N GLU A 350 -46.21 0.20 -4.39
CA GLU A 350 -46.77 1.48 -4.86
C GLU A 350 -47.10 1.48 -6.36
N GLY A 351 -46.95 0.36 -7.07
CA GLY A 351 -47.22 0.25 -8.51
C GLY A 351 -46.18 0.91 -9.40
N ARG A 352 -45.00 1.26 -8.87
CA ARG A 352 -43.90 1.94 -9.58
C ARG A 352 -42.82 0.96 -10.01
N ASN A 353 -42.24 1.17 -11.19
CA ASN A 353 -41.09 0.40 -11.64
C ASN A 353 -39.81 0.87 -10.90
N PRO A 354 -39.14 -0.02 -10.14
CA PRO A 354 -37.97 0.35 -9.33
C PRO A 354 -36.67 0.54 -10.12
N ASN A 355 -36.62 0.10 -11.38
CA ASN A 355 -35.44 0.25 -12.23
C ASN A 355 -35.48 1.56 -13.04
N ASP A 356 -36.67 1.96 -13.47
CA ASP A 356 -36.91 3.22 -14.19
C ASP A 356 -38.36 3.68 -13.98
N GLY A 357 -38.54 4.79 -13.27
CA GLY A 357 -39.86 5.34 -12.94
C GLY A 357 -40.66 5.83 -14.16
N ARG A 358 -40.08 5.87 -15.36
CA ARG A 358 -40.76 6.22 -16.61
C ARG A 358 -41.38 5.01 -17.33
N MET A 359 -40.99 3.80 -16.94
CA MET A 359 -41.43 2.55 -17.55
C MET A 359 -42.53 1.89 -16.71
N PRO A 360 -43.47 1.14 -17.32
CA PRO A 360 -44.49 0.42 -16.56
C PRO A 360 -43.87 -0.65 -15.67
N LEU A 361 -44.51 -0.93 -14.53
CA LEU A 361 -44.18 -2.07 -13.69
C LEU A 361 -44.74 -3.35 -14.33
N THR A 362 -43.85 -4.29 -14.69
CA THR A 362 -44.28 -5.58 -15.23
C THR A 362 -44.34 -6.65 -14.13
N PRO A 363 -45.16 -7.71 -14.30
CA PRO A 363 -45.22 -8.82 -13.35
C PRO A 363 -43.86 -9.49 -13.09
N GLU A 364 -42.99 -9.58 -14.10
CA GLU A 364 -41.66 -10.17 -13.99
C GLU A 364 -40.74 -9.32 -13.09
N ILE A 365 -40.82 -8.00 -13.23
CA ILE A 365 -40.06 -7.05 -12.40
C ILE A 365 -40.54 -7.10 -10.95
N ALA A 366 -41.86 -7.18 -10.74
CA ALA A 366 -42.45 -7.32 -9.41
C ALA A 366 -41.99 -8.62 -8.72
N ALA A 367 -42.08 -9.75 -9.41
CA ALA A 367 -41.66 -11.06 -8.90
C ALA A 367 -40.15 -11.12 -8.62
N GLN A 368 -39.32 -10.50 -9.46
CA GLN A 368 -37.87 -10.42 -9.23
C GLN A 368 -37.55 -9.60 -7.97
N CYS A 369 -38.17 -8.43 -7.81
CA CYS A 369 -37.93 -7.57 -6.65
C CYS A 369 -38.40 -8.23 -5.35
N GLU A 370 -39.53 -8.95 -5.38
CA GLU A 370 -40.00 -9.73 -4.24
C GLU A 370 -39.03 -10.85 -3.85
N ARG A 371 -38.53 -11.61 -4.83
CA ARG A 371 -37.55 -12.68 -4.61
C ARG A 371 -36.25 -12.13 -4.02
N GLU A 372 -35.76 -11.02 -4.54
CA GLU A 372 -34.56 -10.34 -4.03
C GLU A 372 -34.78 -9.80 -2.61
N TYR A 373 -35.94 -9.18 -2.34
CA TYR A 373 -36.31 -8.73 -1.00
C TYR A 373 -36.31 -9.87 0.02
N ARG A 374 -37.02 -10.97 -0.27
CA ARG A 374 -37.04 -12.16 0.59
C ARG A 374 -35.63 -12.71 0.82
N ARG A 375 -34.83 -12.86 -0.23
CA ARG A 375 -33.44 -13.34 -0.14
C ARG A 375 -32.58 -12.48 0.79
N TRP A 376 -32.61 -11.15 0.60
CA TRP A 376 -31.72 -10.25 1.33
C TRP A 376 -32.17 -10.03 2.77
N VAL A 377 -33.48 -9.97 3.04
CA VAL A 377 -33.99 -9.91 4.41
C VAL A 377 -33.63 -11.16 5.20
N THR A 378 -33.85 -12.35 4.63
CA THR A 378 -33.56 -13.62 5.34
C THR A 378 -32.06 -13.81 5.60
N SER A 379 -31.19 -13.35 4.71
CA SER A 379 -29.73 -13.44 4.89
C SER A 379 -29.12 -12.30 5.71
N GLY A 380 -29.93 -11.32 6.17
CA GLY A 380 -29.40 -10.08 6.74
C GLY A 380 -28.45 -9.34 5.80
N GLY A 381 -28.63 -9.52 4.48
CA GLY A 381 -27.75 -8.97 3.45
C GLY A 381 -26.41 -9.69 3.28
N GLN A 382 -26.16 -10.80 3.97
CA GLN A 382 -24.92 -11.56 3.85
C GLN A 382 -24.89 -12.41 2.58
N ILE A 383 -23.72 -12.52 1.95
CA ILE A 383 -23.53 -13.38 0.77
C ILE A 383 -22.82 -14.63 1.27
N PHE A 384 -23.54 -15.75 1.28
CA PHE A 384 -22.96 -17.06 1.52
C PHE A 384 -22.64 -17.68 0.15
N GLN A 385 -21.36 -17.93 -0.12
CA GLN A 385 -20.97 -18.77 -1.25
C GLN A 385 -21.26 -20.22 -0.85
N GLN A 386 -22.02 -20.93 -1.68
CA GLN A 386 -22.11 -22.40 -1.61
C GLN A 386 -20.92 -23.00 -2.35
#